data_AF-A0A061P098-F1
#
_entry.id   AF-A0A061P098-F1
#
_cell.length_a   1.000
_cell.length_b   1.000
_cell.length_c   1.000
_cell.angle_alpha   90.00
_cell.angle_beta   90.00
_cell.angle_gamma   90.00
#
_symmetry.space_group_name_H-M   'P 1'
#
loop_
_entity.id
_entity.type
_entity.pdbx_description
1 polymer ?
#
loop_
_entity_poly.entity_id
_entity_poly.type
_entity_poly.pdbx_seq_one_letter_code
_entity_poly.pdbx_strand_id
1 'polypeptide(L)'
;MGQPGFAYSSGFTYVFWAALSATTIGIILLSRFGARLRAMNLMTISDLATARFGNSRRVEVLMSVWQVSWGIFIIGMSLFGVSLIIEVITGISWAYSIGPIAIVTILYTMTGGLKASY
;
A
#
# COMPACT_ATOMS: atom_id res chain seq x y z
N MET A 1 2.12 -1.60 13.84
CA MET A 1 2.25 -0.40 14.71
C MET A 1 2.71 0.78 13.86
N GLY A 2 1.82 1.73 13.53
CA GLY A 2 2.14 2.86 12.65
C GLY A 2 1.97 4.20 13.36
N GLN A 3 0.85 4.88 13.09
CA GLN A 3 0.54 6.19 13.69
C GLN A 3 0.47 6.20 15.23
N PRO A 4 -0.08 5.20 15.93
CA PRO A 4 -0.11 5.21 17.40
C PRO A 4 1.29 5.11 18.03
N GLY A 5 2.19 4.33 17.42
CA GLY A 5 3.58 4.21 17.87
C GLY A 5 4.36 5.51 17.68
N PHE A 6 4.15 6.19 16.55
CA PHE A 6 4.71 7.53 16.32
C PHE A 6 4.13 8.59 17.26
N ALA A 7 2.83 8.53 17.56
CA ALA A 7 2.22 9.46 18.52
C ALA A 7 2.82 9.30 19.93
N TYR A 8 3.15 8.06 20.32
CA TYR A 8 3.80 7.78 21.60
C TYR A 8 5.23 8.32 21.70
N SER A 9 5.99 8.28 20.60
CA SER A 9 7.41 8.73 20.59
C SER A 9 7.61 10.21 20.25
N SER A 10 6.79 10.78 19.38
CA SER A 10 6.99 12.12 18.80
C SER A 10 5.87 13.12 19.11
N GLY A 11 4.84 12.68 19.84
CA GLY A 11 3.68 13.49 20.21
C GLY A 11 2.60 13.57 19.13
N PHE A 12 1.40 13.98 19.54
CA PHE A 12 0.21 13.98 18.68
C PHE A 12 0.27 15.01 17.54
N THR A 13 0.96 16.12 17.74
CA THR A 13 1.05 17.23 16.76
C THR A 13 1.60 16.75 15.41
N TYR A 14 2.66 15.94 15.41
CA TYR A 14 3.24 15.42 14.17
C TYR A 14 2.26 14.50 13.43
N VAL A 15 1.64 13.56 14.16
CA VAL A 15 0.69 12.61 13.58
C VAL A 15 -0.54 13.32 13.02
N PHE A 16 -1.03 14.35 13.71
CA PHE A 16 -2.15 15.18 13.25
C PHE A 16 -1.85 15.88 11.92
N TRP A 17 -0.71 16.58 11.83
CA TRP A 17 -0.33 17.28 10.59
C TRP A 17 -0.01 16.33 9.44
N ALA A 18 0.59 15.17 9.72
CA ALA A 18 0.83 14.13 8.74
C ALA A 18 -0.49 13.54 8.20
N ALA A 19 -1.46 13.25 9.07
CA ALA A 19 -2.76 12.74 8.67
C ALA A 19 -3.58 13.79 7.87
N LEU A 20 -3.55 15.05 8.30
CA LEU A 20 -4.26 16.14 7.63
C LEU A 20 -3.69 16.42 6.23
N SER A 21 -2.36 16.47 6.10
CA SER A 21 -1.72 16.69 4.81
C SER A 21 -1.95 15.53 3.85
N ALA A 22 -1.80 14.29 4.32
CA ALA A 22 -2.05 13.10 3.51
C ALA A 22 -3.49 13.02 3.00
N THR A 23 -4.48 13.29 3.87
CA THR A 23 -5.90 13.28 3.47
C THR A 23 -6.22 14.41 2.51
N THR A 24 -5.74 15.63 2.77
CA THR A 24 -5.98 16.79 1.90
C THR A 24 -5.37 16.57 0.50
N ILE A 25 -4.11 16.11 0.43
CA ILE A 25 -3.44 15.81 -0.84
C ILE A 25 -4.18 14.68 -1.57
N GLY A 26 -4.58 13.62 -0.84
CA GLY A 26 -5.35 12.51 -1.39
C GLY A 26 -6.66 12.97 -2.03
N ILE A 27 -7.43 13.83 -1.34
CA ILE A 27 -8.70 14.37 -1.85
C ILE A 27 -8.48 15.26 -3.07
N ILE A 28 -7.46 16.12 -3.07
CA ILE A 28 -7.15 16.98 -4.21
C ILE A 28 -6.73 16.15 -5.43
N LEU A 29 -5.88 15.14 -5.22
CA LEU A 29 -5.46 14.22 -6.29
C LEU A 29 -6.64 13.41 -6.84
N LEU A 30 -7.46 12.84 -5.97
CA LEU A 30 -8.63 12.05 -6.38
C LEU A 30 -9.68 12.90 -7.10
N SER A 31 -9.99 14.09 -6.59
CA SER A 31 -11.01 14.96 -7.20
C SER A 31 -10.59 15.52 -8.56
N ARG A 32 -9.31 15.85 -8.76
CA ARG A 32 -8.83 16.46 -10.01
C ARG A 32 -8.31 15.44 -11.03
N PHE A 33 -7.61 14.41 -10.58
CA PHE A 33 -7.00 13.41 -11.46
C PHE A 33 -7.80 12.12 -11.53
N GLY A 34 -8.49 11.72 -10.46
CA GLY A 34 -9.25 10.46 -10.43
C GLY A 34 -10.32 10.38 -11.52
N ALA A 35 -11.06 11.46 -11.76
CA ALA A 35 -12.06 11.49 -12.85
C ALA A 35 -11.43 11.33 -14.24
N ARG A 36 -10.27 11.96 -14.48
CA ARG A 36 -9.54 11.84 -15.75
C ARG A 36 -8.91 10.46 -15.93
N LEU A 37 -8.34 9.90 -14.87
CA LEU A 37 -7.76 8.55 -14.88
C LEU A 37 -8.83 7.49 -15.17
N ARG A 38 -10.02 7.63 -14.57
CA ARG A 38 -11.14 6.72 -14.79
C ARG A 38 -11.65 6.76 -16.23
N ALA A 39 -11.63 7.93 -16.87
CA ALA A 39 -12.02 8.07 -18.28
C ALA A 39 -11.04 7.40 -19.26
N MET A 40 -9.79 7.18 -18.87
CA MET A 40 -8.75 6.59 -19.72
C MET A 40 -8.72 5.05 -19.69
N ASN A 41 -9.57 4.38 -18.90
CA ASN A 41 -9.63 2.90 -18.77
C ASN A 41 -8.26 2.23 -18.56
N LEU A 42 -7.39 2.89 -17.80
CA LEU A 42 -6.05 2.39 -17.49
C LEU A 42 -6.15 1.35 -16.36
N MET A 43 -5.48 0.21 -16.50
CA MET A 43 -5.45 -0.82 -15.45
C MET A 43 -4.26 -0.64 -14.51
N THR A 44 -3.16 -0.08 -14.99
CA THR A 44 -1.90 0.03 -14.25
C THR A 44 -1.23 1.40 -14.38
N ILE A 45 -0.28 1.73 -13.49
CA ILE A 45 0.50 2.97 -13.57
C ILE A 45 1.42 2.94 -14.81
N SER A 46 1.89 1.76 -15.21
CA SER A 46 2.63 1.56 -16.46
C SER A 46 1.79 1.94 -17.68
N ASP A 47 0.50 1.61 -17.73
CA ASP A 47 -0.37 2.00 -18.85
C ASP A 47 -0.48 3.52 -18.97
N LEU A 48 -0.54 4.23 -17.82
CA LEU A 48 -0.54 5.69 -17.80
C LEU A 48 0.76 6.26 -18.37
N ALA A 49 1.89 5.64 -18.04
CA ALA A 49 3.18 6.06 -18.54
C ALA A 49 3.30 5.86 -20.05
N THR A 50 2.80 4.73 -20.56
CA THR A 50 2.76 4.44 -22.00
C THR A 50 1.83 5.40 -22.75
N ALA A 51 0.66 5.72 -22.18
CA ALA A 51 -0.29 6.67 -22.77
C ALA A 51 0.25 8.11 -22.82
N ARG A 52 1.12 8.50 -21.89
CA ARG A 52 1.61 9.87 -21.76
C ARG A 52 2.98 10.13 -22.41
N PHE A 53 3.91 9.18 -22.32
CA PHE A 53 5.29 9.35 -22.79
C PHE A 53 5.57 8.65 -24.13
N GLY A 54 4.53 8.07 -24.74
CA GLY A 54 4.68 7.24 -25.93
C GLY A 54 5.19 5.83 -25.58
N ASN A 55 5.21 4.94 -26.58
CA ASN A 55 5.45 3.50 -26.43
C ASN A 55 6.93 3.16 -26.12
N SER A 56 7.49 3.77 -25.08
CA SER A 56 8.86 3.57 -24.62
C SER A 56 8.91 2.41 -23.64
N ARG A 57 9.33 1.24 -24.15
CA ARG A 57 9.49 0.00 -23.39
C ARG A 57 10.34 0.17 -22.11
N ARG A 58 11.27 1.12 -22.08
CA ARG A 58 12.11 1.40 -20.90
C ARG A 58 11.31 2.03 -19.75
N VAL A 59 10.41 2.97 -20.07
CA VAL A 59 9.61 3.67 -19.05
C VAL A 59 8.55 2.74 -18.49
N GLU A 60 7.93 1.93 -19.34
CA GLU A 60 6.95 0.91 -18.93
C GLU A 60 7.54 -0.09 -17.93
N VAL A 61 8.73 -0.65 -18.25
CA VAL A 61 9.42 -1.59 -17.36
C VAL A 61 9.83 -0.91 -16.05
N LEU A 62 10.35 0.32 -16.12
CA LEU A 62 10.75 1.06 -14.91
C LEU A 62 9.55 1.30 -13.98
N MET A 63 8.40 1.72 -14.52
CA MET A 63 7.19 1.97 -13.74
C MET A 63 6.59 0.68 -13.18
N SER A 64 6.65 -0.42 -13.93
CA SER A 64 6.21 -1.74 -13.48
C SER A 64 7.07 -2.26 -12.33
N VAL A 65 8.41 -2.18 -12.47
CA VAL A 65 9.36 -2.57 -11.42
C VAL A 65 9.17 -1.72 -10.17
N TRP A 66 8.99 -0.40 -10.34
CA TRP A 66 8.69 0.50 -9.24
C TRP A 66 7.41 0.10 -8.52
N GLN A 67 6.31 -0.09 -9.25
CA GLN A 67 5.02 -0.47 -8.68
C GLN A 67 5.09 -1.80 -7.91
N VAL A 68 5.73 -2.82 -8.48
CA VAL A 68 5.89 -4.12 -7.82
C VAL A 68 6.77 -4.02 -6.57
N SER A 69 7.91 -3.32 -6.66
CA SER A 69 8.81 -3.13 -5.51
C SER A 69 8.11 -2.42 -4.36
N TRP A 70 7.30 -1.41 -4.67
CA TRP A 70 6.50 -0.70 -3.67
C TRP A 70 5.37 -1.54 -3.10
N GLY A 71 4.72 -2.37 -3.91
CA GLY A 71 3.76 -3.34 -3.42
C GLY A 71 4.37 -4.31 -2.41
N ILE A 72 5.53 -4.90 -2.73
CA ILE A 72 6.24 -5.82 -1.83
C ILE A 72 6.60 -5.13 -0.51
N PHE A 73 7.11 -3.90 -0.57
CA PHE A 73 7.47 -3.13 0.62
C PHE A 73 6.26 -2.87 1.53
N ILE A 74 5.13 -2.44 0.97
CA ILE A 74 3.90 -2.16 1.73
C ILE A 74 3.36 -3.45 2.38
N ILE A 75 3.36 -4.57 1.65
CA ILE A 75 2.96 -5.87 2.20
C ILE A 75 3.88 -6.27 3.35
N GLY A 76 5.20 -6.13 3.18
CA GLY A 76 6.19 -6.43 4.22
C GLY A 76 5.96 -5.63 5.50
N MET A 77 5.77 -4.30 5.37
CA MET A 77 5.46 -3.44 6.52
C MET A 77 4.13 -3.81 7.20
N SER A 78 3.13 -4.21 6.41
CA SER A 78 1.82 -4.58 6.94
C SER A 78 1.88 -5.90 7.71
N LEU A 79 2.53 -6.92 7.15
CA LEU A 79 2.74 -8.22 7.81
C LEU A 79 3.54 -8.07 9.10
N PHE A 80 4.64 -7.30 9.05
CA PHE A 80 5.44 -6.99 10.24
C PHE A 80 4.62 -6.21 11.28
N GLY A 81 3.81 -5.25 10.83
CA GLY A 81 2.97 -4.45 11.70
C GLY A 81 1.93 -5.27 12.47
N VAL A 82 1.36 -6.31 11.86
CA VAL A 82 0.38 -7.22 12.46
C VAL A 82 1.06 -8.27 13.34
N SER A 83 2.17 -8.86 12.90
CA SER A 83 2.90 -9.86 13.69
C SER A 83 3.40 -9.30 15.02
N LEU A 84 3.84 -8.03 15.03
CA LEU A 84 4.28 -7.33 16.24
C LEU A 84 3.10 -7.05 17.19
N ILE A 85 1.90 -6.77 16.66
CA ILE A 85 0.69 -6.66 17.50
C ILE A 85 0.40 -8.00 18.18
N ILE A 86 0.49 -9.11 17.44
CA ILE A 86 0.26 -10.45 17.99
C ILE A 86 1.31 -10.78 19.05
N GLU A 87 2.58 -10.45 18.82
CA GLU A 87 3.63 -10.67 19.82
C GLU A 87 3.36 -9.92 21.12
N VAL A 88 2.93 -8.66 21.05
CA VAL A 88 2.59 -7.87 22.25
C VAL A 88 1.40 -8.46 23.00
N ILE A 89 0.42 -9.03 22.31
CA ILE A 89 -0.80 -9.58 22.93
C ILE A 89 -0.60 -11.01 23.45
N THR A 90 0.12 -11.84 22.71
CA THR A 90 0.21 -13.30 22.95
C THR A 90 1.56 -13.75 23.50
N GLY A 91 2.59 -12.91 23.42
CA GLY A 91 3.97 -13.26 23.76
C GLY A 91 4.68 -14.15 22.73
N ILE A 92 4.00 -14.55 21.64
CA ILE A 92 4.60 -15.36 20.58
C ILE A 92 5.50 -14.46 19.71
N SER A 93 6.76 -14.84 19.54
CA SER A 93 7.71 -14.04 18.76
C SER A 93 7.21 -13.77 17.34
N TRP A 94 7.38 -12.54 16.87
CA TRP A 94 6.95 -12.08 15.55
C TRP A 94 7.47 -12.94 14.40
N ALA A 95 8.65 -13.56 14.55
CA ALA A 95 9.26 -14.40 13.53
C ALA A 95 8.42 -15.65 13.23
N TYR A 96 7.76 -16.21 14.24
CA TYR A 96 6.89 -17.39 14.09
C TYR A 96 5.48 -17.02 13.64
N SER A 97 4.99 -15.82 13.98
CA SER A 97 3.63 -15.40 13.63
C SER A 97 3.49 -14.88 12.19
N ILE A 98 4.55 -14.36 11.57
CA ILE A 98 4.51 -13.86 10.18
C ILE A 98 4.11 -14.96 9.18
N GLY A 99 4.66 -16.15 9.29
CA GLY A 99 4.45 -17.24 8.33
C GLY A 99 2.96 -17.62 8.15
N PRO A 100 2.26 -17.98 9.23
CA PRO A 100 0.83 -18.29 9.18
C PRO A 100 -0.02 -17.15 8.62
N ILE A 101 0.26 -15.89 9.00
CA ILE A 101 -0.50 -14.72 8.53
C ILE A 101 -0.31 -14.54 7.02
N ALA A 102 0.92 -14.67 6.53
CA ALA A 102 1.22 -14.58 5.11
C ALA A 102 0.48 -15.67 4.32
N ILE A 103 0.49 -16.91 4.81
CA ILE A 103 -0.22 -18.03 4.16
C ILE A 103 -1.72 -17.75 4.07
N VAL A 104 -2.36 -17.35 5.17
CA VAL A 104 -3.80 -17.03 5.17
C VAL A 104 -4.11 -15.89 4.20
N THR A 105 -3.28 -14.85 4.19
CA THR A 105 -3.44 -13.69 3.30
C THR A 105 -3.34 -14.09 1.83
N ILE A 106 -2.36 -14.94 1.48
CA ILE A 106 -2.18 -15.45 0.11
C ILE A 106 -3.38 -16.31 -0.30
N LEU A 107 -3.80 -17.25 0.55
CA LEU A 107 -4.95 -18.12 0.27
C LEU A 107 -6.23 -17.30 0.06
N TYR A 108 -6.48 -16.30 0.91
CA TYR A 108 -7.62 -15.40 0.75
C TYR A 108 -7.55 -14.63 -0.57
N THR A 109 -6.38 -14.10 -0.92
CA THR A 109 -6.18 -13.33 -2.16
C THR A 109 -6.35 -14.22 -3.40
N MET A 110 -5.84 -15.46 -3.37
CA MET A 110 -5.96 -16.43 -4.46
C MET A 110 -7.41 -16.88 -4.69
N THR A 111 -8.17 -17.09 -3.62
CA THR A 111 -9.56 -17.57 -3.71
C THR A 111 -10.55 -16.46 -4.03
N GLY A 112 -10.33 -15.25 -3.53
CA GLY A 112 -11.21 -14.11 -3.72
C GLY A 112 -10.93 -13.25 -4.97
N GLY A 113 -9.69 -13.23 -5.45
CA GLY A 113 -9.26 -12.39 -6.57
C GLY A 113 -9.59 -10.89 -6.38
N LEU A 114 -9.65 -10.14 -7.48
CA LEU A 114 -10.00 -8.71 -7.44
C LEU A 114 -11.43 -8.46 -6.94
N LYS A 115 -12.36 -9.41 -7.12
CA LYS A 115 -13.77 -9.25 -6.72
C LYS A 115 -14.00 -9.33 -5.21
N ALA A 116 -13.13 -9.99 -4.45
CA ALA A 116 -13.18 -10.00 -2.99
C ALA A 116 -12.30 -8.91 -2.33
N SER A 117 -11.60 -8.11 -3.16
CA SER A 117 -10.68 -7.06 -2.71
C SER A 117 -11.27 -5.64 -2.84
N TYR A 118 -12.54 -5.52 -3.24
CA TYR A 118 -13.33 -4.28 -3.29
C TYR A 118 -14.35 -4.21 -2.16
#